data_AF-A0A2V1H287-F1
#
_entry.id   AF-A0A2V1H287-F1
#
_cell.length_a   1.000
_cell.length_b   1.000
_cell.length_c   1.000
_cell.angle_alpha   90.00
_cell.angle_beta   90.00
_cell.angle_gamma   90.00
#
_symmetry.space_group_name_H-M   'P 1'
#
loop_
_entity.id
_entity.type
_entity.pdbx_description
1 polymer ?
#
loop_
_entity_poly.entity_id
_entity_poly.type
_entity_poly.pdbx_seq_one_letter_code
_entity_poly.pdbx_strand_id
1 'polypeptide(L)' 'MLGDNRNNSLDSRSFGWVDAQLVKGKAKQIWFNFQKSDRNQAL' A
#
# COMPACT_ATOMS: atom_id res chain seq x y z
N MET A 1 -6.03 5.31 -9.93
CA MET A 1 -5.83 4.38 -8.80
C MET A 1 -5.87 5.16 -7.50
N LEU A 2 -6.35 4.56 -6.41
CA LEU A 2 -6.49 5.24 -5.11
C LEU A 2 -6.09 4.27 -4.01
N GLY A 3 -5.34 4.73 -3.01
CA GLY A 3 -5.03 3.92 -1.84
C GLY A 3 -6.17 3.94 -0.82
N ASP A 4 -6.26 2.89 0.01
CA ASP A 4 -7.26 2.84 1.08
C ASP A 4 -6.93 3.79 2.23
N ASN A 5 -5.65 3.99 2.55
CA ASN A 5 -5.20 4.97 3.55
C ASN A 5 -5.21 6.39 2.97
N ARG A 6 -6.41 6.98 2.86
CA ARG A 6 -6.69 8.18 2.05
C ARG A 6 -5.85 9.41 2.38
N ASN A 7 -5.50 9.59 3.65
CA ASN A 7 -4.74 10.75 4.13
C ASN A 7 -3.22 10.51 4.08
N ASN A 8 -2.80 9.27 3.82
CA ASN A 8 -1.39 8.87 3.76
C ASN A 8 -1.17 7.94 2.56
N SER A 9 -1.65 8.37 1.40
CA SER A 9 -1.44 7.69 0.13
C SER A 9 -1.11 8.71 -0.94
N LEU A 10 0.05 8.54 -1.56
CA LEU A 10 0.39 9.22 -2.80
C LEU A 10 -0.21 8.39 -3.93
N ASP A 11 -1.27 8.89 -4.55
CA ASP A 11 -2.05 8.16 -5.56
C ASP A 11 -2.47 9.07 -6.74
N SER A 12 -3.40 8.61 -7.58
CA SER A 12 -3.79 9.36 -8.80
C SER A 12 -4.34 10.76 -8.54
N ARG A 13 -4.72 11.12 -7.31
CA ARG A 13 -5.05 12.50 -6.95
C ARG A 13 -3.84 13.43 -7.04
N SER A 14 -2.63 12.90 -6.89
CA SER A 14 -1.37 13.65 -6.89
C SER A 14 -0.63 13.55 -8.23
N PHE A 15 -0.65 12.38 -8.88
CA PHE A 15 0.13 12.13 -10.12
C PHE A 15 -0.71 11.76 -11.35
N GLY A 16 -2.04 11.83 -11.27
CA GLY A 16 -2.94 11.61 -12.40
C GLY A 16 -3.17 10.13 -12.75
N TRP A 17 -3.62 9.90 -13.98
CA TRP A 17 -4.02 8.57 -14.45
C TRP A 17 -2.82 7.62 -14.61
N VAL A 18 -3.08 6.32 -14.46
CA VAL A 18 -2.08 5.25 -14.66
C VAL A 18 -2.42 4.52 -15.95
N ASP A 19 -1.43 4.35 -16.82
CA ASP A 19 -1.59 3.56 -18.05
C ASP A 19 -1.92 2.09 -17.73
N ALA A 20 -2.89 1.53 -18.44
CA ALA A 20 -3.29 0.14 -18.30
C ALA A 20 -2.14 -0.86 -18.56
N GLN A 21 -1.18 -0.51 -19.42
CA GLN A 21 0.00 -1.36 -19.71
C GLN A 21 0.93 -1.55 -18.50
N LEU A 22 0.86 -0.65 -17.51
CA LEU A 22 1.65 -0.74 -16.29
C LEU A 22 1.02 -1.69 -15.26
N VAL A 23 -0.23 -2.12 -15.45
CA VAL A 23 -0.92 -3.03 -14.54
C VAL A 23 -0.39 -4.45 -14.69
N LYS A 24 0.12 -5.04 -13.60
CA LYS A 24 0.67 -6.42 -13.60
C LYS A 24 -0.34 -7.50 -13.21
N GLY A 25 -1.37 -7.17 -12.42
CA GLY A 25 -2.34 -8.16 -11.95
C GLY A 25 -3.21 -7.65 -10.79
N LYS A 26 -3.92 -8.58 -10.15
CA LYS A 26 -4.80 -8.32 -8.99
C LYS A 26 -4.28 -9.06 -7.77
N ALA A 27 -4.20 -8.36 -6.63
CA ALA A 27 -3.91 -9.00 -5.35
C ALA A 27 -5.05 -9.98 -4.98
N LYS A 28 -4.70 -11.21 -4.60
CA LYS A 28 -5.69 -12.28 -4.32
C LYS A 28 -5.82 -12.60 -2.83
N GLN A 29 -4.69 -12.80 -2.15
CA GLN A 29 -4.63 -13.17 -0.73
C GLN A 29 -3.31 -12.73 -0.10
N ILE A 30 -3.34 -12.48 1.21
CA ILE A 30 -2.15 -12.33 2.04
C ILE A 30 -1.84 -13.73 2.59
N TRP A 31 -0.73 -14.33 2.16
CA TRP A 31 -0.37 -15.71 2.53
C TRP A 31 0.52 -15.78 3.78
N PHE A 32 1.19 -14.67 4.13
CA PHE A 32 2.05 -14.55 5.30
C PHE A 32 2.05 -13.12 5.81
N ASN A 33 2.09 -12.96 7.13
CA ASN A 33 2.22 -11.67 7.80
C ASN A 33 3.24 -11.78 8.95
N PHE A 34 4.10 -10.78 9.08
CA PHE A 34 5.06 -10.66 10.16
C PHE A 34 5.04 -9.22 10.68
N GLN A 35 4.90 -9.09 12.01
CA GLN A 35 4.99 -7.81 12.68
C GLN A 35 6.36 -7.69 13.34
N LYS A 36 7.10 -6.63 13.01
CA LYS A 36 8.33 -6.28 13.71
C LYS A 36 7.96 -5.73 15.10
N SER A 37 8.58 -6.27 16.16
CA SER A 37 8.45 -5.67 17.49
C SER A 37 9.26 -4.38 17.56
N ASP A 38 8.67 -3.34 18.15
CA ASP A 38 9.39 -2.12 18.47
C ASP A 38 10.32 -2.40 19.65
N ARG A 39 11.64 -2.24 19.44
CA ARG A 39 12.65 -2.40 20.50
C ARG A 39 12.59 -1.31 21.60
N ASN A 40 11.65 -0.36 21.51
CA ASN A 40 11.45 0.75 22.45
C ASN A 40 10.05 0.72 23.12
N GLN A 41 9.58 -0.46 23.51
CA GLN A 41 8.42 -0.61 24.42
C GLN A 41 8.86 -1.05 25.83
N ALA A 42 10.06 -0.65 26.27
CA ALA A 42 10.49 -0.79 27.65
C ALA A 42 10.19 0.53 28.40
N LEU A 43 9.11 0.49 29.18
CA LEU A 43 8.73 1.31 30.34
C LEU A 43 8.84 2.84 30.21
#